data_AF-B2ICC6-F1
#
_entry.id   AF-B2ICC6-F1
#
_cell.length_a   1.000
_cell.length_b   1.000
_cell.length_c   1.000
_cell.angle_alpha   90.00
_cell.angle_beta   90.00
_cell.angle_gamma   90.00
#
_symmetry.space_group_name_H-M   'P 1'
#
loop_
_entity.id
_entity.type
_entity.pdbx_description
1 polymer ?
#
loop_
_entity_poly.entity_id
_entity_poly.type
_entity_poly.pdbx_seq_one_letter_code
_entity_poly.pdbx_strand_id
1 'polypeptide(L)'
;MAEKEKTERRVYVLPAELVERIRKYQAENNISSEVEAVRRLLDTALYMRDTVTTIMDKVIDRLMSDRDLRIIARDVLSMHPLVSNISLDDGQLIFRLQNGESGMVDHSYNTYIGDCNDNYSRYPPKRLMNQNRSGVVIDDIPF
;
A
#
# COMPACT_ATOMS: atom_id res chain seq x y z
N MET A 1 7.50 -9.59 -22.33
CA MET A 1 8.20 -10.53 -21.42
C MET A 1 7.78 -10.15 -20.01
N ALA A 2 7.09 -11.04 -19.29
CA ALA A 2 6.62 -10.76 -17.93
C ALA A 2 7.83 -10.75 -16.97
N GLU A 3 8.04 -9.65 -16.25
CA GLU A 3 8.94 -9.62 -15.10
C GLU A 3 8.47 -10.67 -14.10
N LYS A 4 9.22 -11.78 -13.99
CA LYS A 4 9.08 -12.67 -12.85
C LYS A 4 9.52 -11.88 -11.63
N GLU A 5 8.58 -11.56 -10.75
CA GLU A 5 8.88 -11.01 -9.43
C GLU A 5 10.05 -11.79 -8.82
N LYS A 6 11.12 -11.07 -8.40
CA LYS A 6 12.27 -11.70 -7.75
C LYS A 6 11.83 -12.29 -6.42
N THR A 7 11.48 -13.58 -6.42
CA THR A 7 11.13 -14.30 -5.19
C THR A 7 12.40 -14.72 -4.45
N GLU A 8 12.57 -14.29 -3.20
CA GLU A 8 13.63 -14.77 -2.30
C GLU A 8 13.10 -15.89 -1.38
N ARG A 9 13.83 -17.00 -1.27
CA ARG A 9 13.49 -18.08 -0.33
C ARG A 9 14.18 -17.85 1.01
N ARG A 10 13.40 -17.73 2.08
CA ARG A 10 13.89 -17.66 3.47
C ARG A 10 13.32 -18.82 4.29
N VAL A 11 14.12 -19.37 5.21
CA VAL A 11 13.72 -20.47 6.09
C VAL A 11 13.69 -19.96 7.52
N TYR A 12 12.53 -20.10 8.17
CA TYR A 12 12.30 -19.65 9.54
C TYR A 12 11.92 -20.85 10.42
N VAL A 13 12.39 -20.85 11.66
CA VAL A 13 11.93 -21.80 12.68
C VAL A 13 10.79 -21.13 13.46
N LEU A 14 9.63 -21.77 13.49
CA LEU A 14 8.43 -21.25 14.16
C LEU A 14 8.10 -22.11 15.38
N PRO A 15 7.62 -21.51 16.49
CA PRO A 15 7.03 -22.24 17.61
C PRO A 15 5.88 -23.16 17.17
N ALA A 16 5.75 -24.31 17.83
CA ALA A 16 4.73 -25.32 17.51
C ALA A 16 3.30 -24.75 17.53
N GLU A 17 3.01 -23.85 18.48
CA GLU A 17 1.71 -23.16 18.58
C GLU A 17 1.38 -22.34 17.31
N LEU A 18 2.36 -21.64 16.74
CA LEU A 18 2.14 -20.88 15.50
C LEU A 18 1.88 -21.81 14.32
N VAL A 19 2.59 -22.95 14.25
CA VAL A 19 2.37 -23.96 13.21
C VAL A 19 0.95 -24.52 13.28
N GLU A 20 0.43 -24.78 14.48
CA GLU A 20 -0.96 -25.20 14.66
C GLU A 20 -1.97 -24.15 14.19
N ARG A 21 -1.73 -22.87 14.51
CA ARG A 21 -2.58 -21.77 14.05
C ARG A 21 -2.56 -21.64 12.52
N ILE A 22 -1.40 -21.81 11.88
CA ILE A 22 -1.26 -21.81 10.41
C ILE A 22 -2.05 -22.98 9.81
N ARG A 23 -1.96 -24.18 10.38
CA ARG A 23 -2.72 -25.35 9.90
C ARG A 23 -4.24 -25.17 10.04
N LYS A 24 -4.70 -24.56 11.13
CA LYS A 24 -6.11 -24.20 11.30
C LYS A 24 -6.56 -23.23 10.21
N TYR A 25 -5.81 -22.14 9.99
CA TYR A 25 -6.10 -21.18 8.92
C TYR A 25 -6.10 -21.84 7.53
N GLN A 26 -5.15 -22.75 7.26
CA GLN A 26 -5.08 -23.51 6.02
C GLN A 26 -6.35 -24.36 5.80
N ALA A 27 -6.80 -25.08 6.83
CA ALA A 27 -7.99 -25.92 6.76
C ALA A 27 -9.27 -25.09 6.60
N GLU A 28 -9.40 -23.98 7.32
CA GLU A 28 -10.55 -23.07 7.25
C GLU A 28 -10.69 -22.41 5.86
N ASN A 29 -9.57 -22.12 5.21
CA ASN A 29 -9.54 -21.41 3.92
C ASN A 29 -9.31 -22.34 2.71
N ASN A 30 -9.32 -23.67 2.90
CA ASN A 30 -9.07 -24.68 1.86
C ASN A 30 -7.79 -24.44 1.04
N ILE A 31 -6.69 -24.04 1.70
CA ILE A 31 -5.42 -23.73 1.03
C ILE A 31 -4.60 -25.02 0.88
N SER A 32 -4.15 -25.34 -0.34
CA SER A 32 -3.45 -26.60 -0.63
C SER A 32 -2.02 -26.67 -0.09
N SER A 33 -1.34 -25.53 0.09
CA SER A 33 0.04 -25.46 0.53
C SER A 33 0.16 -24.65 1.82
N GLU A 34 0.87 -25.21 2.81
CA GLU A 34 1.22 -24.48 4.02
C GLU A 34 2.03 -23.21 3.69
N VAL A 35 2.88 -23.26 2.66
CA VAL A 35 3.66 -22.09 2.20
C VAL A 35 2.76 -20.97 1.69
N GLU A 36 1.70 -21.31 0.95
CA GLU A 36 0.73 -20.32 0.47
C GLU A 36 -0.11 -19.74 1.62
N ALA A 37 -0.48 -20.58 2.59
CA ALA A 37 -1.16 -20.13 3.80
C ALA A 37 -0.28 -19.14 4.60
N VAL A 38 1.00 -19.47 4.78
CA VAL A 38 1.97 -18.59 5.43
C VAL A 38 2.16 -17.29 4.67
N ARG A 39 2.26 -17.32 3.33
CA ARG A 39 2.38 -16.12 2.50
C ARG A 39 1.19 -15.19 2.73
N ARG A 40 -0.04 -15.69 2.61
CA ARG A 40 -1.26 -14.88 2.81
C ARG A 40 -1.38 -14.31 4.22
N LEU A 41 -1.02 -15.11 5.23
CA LEU A 41 -1.01 -14.66 6.62
C LEU A 41 0.03 -13.55 6.85
N LEU A 42 1.23 -13.71 6.29
CA LEU A 42 2.26 -12.68 6.36
C LEU A 42 1.84 -11.42 5.61
N ASP A 43 1.30 -11.55 4.41
CA ASP A 43 0.79 -10.42 3.63
C ASP A 43 -0.29 -9.69 4.42
N THR A 44 -1.27 -10.42 4.97
CA THR A 44 -2.32 -9.83 5.80
C THR A 44 -1.74 -9.14 7.05
N ALA A 45 -0.79 -9.78 7.74
CA ALA A 45 -0.15 -9.20 8.92
C ALA A 45 0.66 -7.93 8.57
N LEU A 46 1.29 -7.89 7.40
CA LEU A 46 2.02 -6.72 6.89
C LEU A 46 1.04 -5.62 6.48
N TYR A 47 -0.06 -5.95 5.78
CA TYR A 47 -1.13 -5.00 5.47
C TYR A 47 -1.78 -4.42 6.73
N MET A 48 -1.88 -5.20 7.81
CA MET A 48 -2.37 -4.70 9.10
C MET A 48 -1.39 -3.73 9.79
N ARG A 49 -0.13 -3.65 9.35
CA ARG A 49 0.85 -2.66 9.81
C ARG A 49 0.95 -1.45 8.89
N ASP A 50 0.25 -1.45 7.76
CA ASP A 50 0.22 -0.29 6.89
C ASP A 50 -0.43 0.90 7.63
N THR A 51 0.11 2.09 7.37
CA THR A 51 -0.42 3.35 7.87
C THR A 51 -1.12 4.07 6.73
N VAL A 52 -1.94 5.09 7.05
CA VAL A 52 -2.55 5.93 6.01
C VAL A 52 -1.52 6.49 5.01
N THR A 53 -0.31 6.79 5.47
CA THR A 53 0.80 7.26 4.62
C THR A 53 1.30 6.19 3.64
N THR A 54 1.42 4.92 4.04
CA THR A 54 1.88 3.85 3.13
C THR A 54 0.82 3.49 2.11
N ILE A 55 -0.46 3.51 2.51
CA ILE A 55 -1.59 3.31 1.60
C ILE A 55 -1.66 4.46 0.59
N MET A 56 -1.49 5.71 1.06
CA MET A 56 -1.45 6.89 0.20
C MET A 56 -0.30 6.82 -0.82
N ASP A 57 0.91 6.40 -0.40
CA ASP A 57 2.04 6.22 -1.32
C ASP A 57 1.69 5.20 -2.44
N LYS A 58 1.02 4.07 -2.11
CA LYS A 58 0.54 3.08 -3.09
C LYS A 58 -0.51 3.63 -4.05
N VAL A 59 -1.47 4.41 -3.52
CA VAL A 59 -2.52 5.08 -4.31
C VAL A 59 -1.90 6.03 -5.33
N ILE A 60 -0.91 6.84 -4.90
CA ILE A 60 -0.20 7.78 -5.76
C ILE A 60 0.57 7.06 -6.87
N ASP A 61 1.28 5.98 -6.54
CA ASP A 61 2.04 5.19 -7.51
C ASP A 61 1.13 4.59 -8.60
N ARG A 62 -0.06 4.12 -8.21
CA ARG A 62 -1.06 3.62 -9.15
C ARG A 62 -1.68 4.75 -9.98
N LEU A 63 -1.92 5.91 -9.37
CA LEU A 63 -2.46 7.10 -10.05
C LEU A 63 -1.53 7.64 -11.14
N MET A 64 -0.22 7.57 -10.94
CA MET A 64 0.76 7.92 -11.99
C MET A 64 0.68 6.99 -13.19
N SER A 65 0.26 5.74 -12.99
CA SER A 65 0.21 4.71 -14.04
C SER A 65 -1.12 4.73 -14.80
N ASP A 66 -2.26 4.63 -14.11
CA ASP A 66 -3.58 4.41 -14.73
C ASP A 66 -4.44 5.69 -14.84
N ARG A 67 -4.09 6.78 -14.14
CA ARG A 67 -4.78 8.09 -14.11
C ARG A 67 -6.30 8.08 -13.79
N ASP A 68 -6.89 6.92 -13.54
CA ASP A 68 -8.32 6.77 -13.20
C ASP A 68 -8.51 6.41 -11.72
N LEU A 69 -9.15 7.33 -10.99
CA LEU A 69 -9.45 7.17 -9.56
C LEU A 69 -10.38 5.99 -9.28
N ARG A 70 -11.28 5.63 -10.21
CA ARG A 70 -12.20 4.50 -10.04
C ARG A 70 -11.48 3.16 -10.07
N ILE A 71 -10.48 3.05 -10.94
CA ILE A 71 -9.64 1.85 -11.02
C ILE A 71 -8.83 1.70 -9.73
N ILE A 72 -8.29 2.80 -9.20
CA ILE A 72 -7.50 2.78 -7.96
C ILE A 72 -8.36 2.44 -6.74
N ALA A 73 -9.57 2.99 -6.67
CA ALA A 73 -10.55 2.64 -5.65
C ALA A 73 -10.82 1.13 -5.62
N ARG A 74 -11.00 0.50 -6.78
CA ARG A 74 -11.26 -0.93 -6.89
C ARG A 74 -10.01 -1.77 -6.59
N ASP A 75 -8.89 -1.46 -7.23
CA ASP A 75 -7.72 -2.36 -7.26
C ASP A 75 -6.82 -2.19 -6.02
N VAL A 76 -6.74 -0.99 -5.45
CA VAL A 76 -5.85 -0.69 -4.31
C VAL A 76 -6.64 -0.65 -3.00
N LEU A 77 -7.70 0.16 -2.96
CA LEU A 77 -8.40 0.45 -1.71
C LEU A 77 -9.41 -0.64 -1.33
N SER A 78 -10.20 -1.15 -2.28
CA SER A 78 -11.23 -2.16 -1.97
C SER A 78 -10.65 -3.50 -1.51
N MET A 79 -9.39 -3.78 -1.86
CA MET A 79 -8.68 -4.99 -1.42
C MET A 79 -7.91 -4.79 -0.12
N HIS A 80 -7.83 -3.57 0.42
CA HIS A 80 -7.01 -3.27 1.58
C HIS A 80 -7.76 -3.53 2.89
N PRO A 81 -7.25 -4.39 3.80
CA PRO A 81 -8.00 -4.82 4.98
C PRO A 81 -8.27 -3.72 6.01
N LEU A 82 -7.41 -2.69 6.04
CA LEU A 82 -7.59 -1.54 6.94
C LEU A 82 -8.57 -0.49 6.42
N VAL A 83 -8.96 -0.53 5.14
CA VAL A 83 -9.89 0.45 4.57
C VAL A 83 -11.32 0.08 5.00
N SER A 84 -11.99 1.04 5.62
CA SER A 84 -13.37 0.89 6.12
C SER A 84 -14.39 1.55 5.20
N ASN A 85 -14.00 2.62 4.49
CA ASN A 85 -14.88 3.37 3.62
C ASN A 85 -14.11 3.96 2.44
N ILE A 86 -14.75 4.01 1.27
CA ILE A 86 -14.25 4.64 0.06
C ILE A 86 -15.38 5.51 -0.49
N SER A 87 -15.08 6.78 -0.73
CA SER A 87 -15.97 7.75 -1.37
C SER A 87 -15.29 8.36 -2.58
N LEU A 88 -16.04 8.49 -3.67
CA LEU A 88 -15.66 9.24 -4.85
C LEU A 88 -16.63 10.40 -4.98
N ASP A 89 -16.16 11.61 -4.70
CA ASP A 89 -16.98 12.82 -4.69
C ASP A 89 -16.23 13.99 -5.33
N ASP A 90 -16.91 14.78 -6.16
CA ASP A 90 -16.36 15.97 -6.84
C ASP A 90 -14.97 15.77 -7.50
N GLY A 91 -14.70 14.59 -8.05
CA GLY A 91 -13.41 14.27 -8.68
C GLY A 91 -12.29 13.91 -7.69
N GLN A 92 -12.63 13.71 -6.43
CA GLN A 92 -11.72 13.33 -5.35
C GLN A 92 -12.03 11.91 -4.89
N LEU A 93 -10.96 11.17 -4.60
CA LEU A 93 -11.01 9.86 -3.98
C LEU A 93 -10.66 10.01 -2.50
N ILE A 94 -11.63 9.73 -1.64
CA ILE A 94 -11.49 9.78 -0.19
C ILE A 94 -11.57 8.35 0.34
N PHE A 95 -10.65 7.96 1.20
CA PHE A 95 -10.69 6.69 1.90
C PHE A 95 -10.51 6.88 3.40
N ARG A 96 -11.19 6.05 4.18
CA ARG A 96 -11.07 6.02 5.64
C ARG A 96 -10.55 4.67 6.09
N LEU A 97 -9.70 4.67 7.10
CA LEU A 97 -9.19 3.48 7.74
C LEU A 97 -10.01 3.14 8.98
N GLN A 98 -9.91 1.89 9.44
CA GLN A 98 -10.58 1.42 10.65
C GLN A 98 -10.10 2.13 11.93
N ASN A 99 -8.88 2.64 11.94
CA ASN A 99 -8.29 3.38 13.07
C ASN A 99 -8.73 4.87 13.12
N GLY A 100 -9.57 5.32 12.19
CA GLY A 100 -10.04 6.70 12.12
C GLY A 100 -9.18 7.65 11.28
N GLU A 101 -8.04 7.19 10.76
CA GLU A 101 -7.25 7.97 9.80
C GLU A 101 -7.94 8.02 8.43
N SER A 102 -7.69 9.07 7.66
CA SER A 102 -8.28 9.25 6.33
C SER A 102 -7.26 9.79 5.33
N GLY A 103 -7.45 9.44 4.07
CA GLY A 103 -6.65 9.93 2.96
C GLY A 103 -7.55 10.45 1.84
N MET A 104 -7.12 11.52 1.20
CA MET A 104 -7.81 12.13 0.07
C MET A 104 -6.83 12.42 -1.06
N VAL A 105 -7.23 12.11 -2.29
CA VAL A 105 -6.47 12.41 -3.50
C VAL A 105 -7.38 12.95 -4.61
N ASP A 106 -6.92 13.99 -5.30
CA ASP A 106 -7.58 14.57 -6.46
C ASP A 106 -6.88 14.14 -7.77
N HIS A 107 -7.57 14.27 -8.91
CA HIS A 107 -7.03 14.12 -10.26
C HIS A 107 -5.78 14.99 -10.52
N SER A 108 -5.65 16.11 -9.81
CA SER A 108 -4.49 17.01 -9.89
C SER A 108 -3.25 16.50 -9.13
N TYR A 109 -3.25 15.26 -8.63
CA TYR A 109 -2.20 14.69 -7.77
C TYR A 109 -2.00 15.43 -6.44
N ASN A 110 -2.99 16.23 -6.03
CA ASN A 110 -3.00 16.81 -4.70
C ASN A 110 -3.47 15.76 -3.69
N THR A 111 -2.64 15.53 -2.68
CA THR A 111 -2.85 14.48 -1.69
C THR A 111 -2.90 15.07 -0.29
N TYR A 112 -3.82 14.53 0.51
CA TYR A 112 -4.08 14.98 1.85
C TYR A 112 -4.28 13.78 2.77
N ILE A 113 -3.82 13.91 4.00
CA ILE A 113 -4.02 12.92 5.06
C ILE A 113 -4.67 13.63 6.23
N GLY A 114 -5.65 12.99 6.84
CA GLY A 114 -6.39 13.54 7.95
C GLY A 114 -6.99 12.46 8.82
N ASP A 115 -8.10 12.82 9.46
CA ASP A 115 -8.90 11.94 10.31
C ASP A 115 -10.35 11.87 9.81
N CYS A 116 -11.20 11.18 10.56
CA CYS A 116 -12.63 11.10 10.32
C CYS A 116 -13.42 12.39 10.62
N ASN A 117 -12.76 13.42 11.19
CA ASN A 117 -13.34 14.74 11.48
C ASN A 117 -13.00 15.77 10.40
N ASP A 118 -12.54 15.32 9.24
CA ASP A 118 -12.14 16.13 8.10
C ASP A 118 -10.99 17.11 8.38
N ASN A 119 -10.13 16.80 9.36
CA ASN A 119 -8.89 17.53 9.61
C ASN A 119 -7.78 17.11 8.63
N TYR A 120 -7.82 17.62 7.41
CA TYR A 120 -6.85 17.28 6.38
C TYR A 120 -5.62 18.18 6.38
N SER A 121 -4.44 17.55 6.40
CA SER A 121 -3.15 18.18 6.15
C SER A 121 -2.61 17.74 4.79
N ARG A 122 -2.01 18.67 4.04
CA ARG A 122 -1.41 18.35 2.75
C ARG A 122 -0.27 17.34 2.95
N TYR A 123 -0.34 16.22 2.25
CA TYR A 123 0.70 15.19 2.27
C TYR A 123 1.47 15.23 0.94
N PRO A 124 2.72 15.73 0.90
CA PRO A 124 3.50 15.70 -0.32
C PRO A 124 3.93 14.26 -0.65
N PRO A 125 3.73 13.77 -1.89
CA PRO A 125 4.20 12.46 -2.30
C PRO A 125 5.71 12.33 -2.10
N LYS A 126 6.17 11.29 -1.39
CA LYS A 126 7.61 11.04 -1.18
C LYS A 126 8.38 10.92 -2.50
N ARG A 127 7.73 10.44 -3.56
CA ARG A 127 8.32 10.30 -4.90
C ARG A 127 8.58 11.65 -5.58
N LEU A 128 7.76 12.68 -5.33
CA LEU A 128 8.02 14.03 -5.84
C LEU A 128 9.19 14.72 -5.10
N MET A 129 9.51 14.29 -3.87
CA MET A 129 10.69 14.79 -3.15
C MET A 129 12.01 14.21 -3.68
N ASN A 130 12.00 12.99 -4.22
CA ASN A 130 13.22 12.32 -4.70
C ASN A 130 13.63 12.70 -6.13
N GLN A 131 12.75 13.28 -6.95
CA GLN A 131 13.13 13.78 -8.28
C GLN A 131 13.99 15.06 -8.23
N ASN A 132 14.00 15.78 -7.10
CA ASN A 132 14.81 16.99 -6.92
C ASN A 132 16.21 16.73 -6.32
N ARG A 133 16.64 15.48 -6.13
CA ARG A 133 17.97 15.16 -5.57
C ARG A 133 18.96 14.53 -6.55
N SER A 134 18.58 14.34 -7.81
CA SER A 134 19.48 13.84 -8.87
C SER A 134 19.79 14.93 -9.90
N GLY A 135 20.30 16.06 -9.45
CA GLY A 135 20.48 17.22 -10.33
C GLY A 135 21.59 18.18 -9.89
N VAL A 136 22.75 17.66 -9.48
CA VAL A 136 24.03 18.39 -9.62
C VAL A 136 25.16 17.35 -9.77
N VAL A 137 25.51 17.02 -11.02
CA VAL A 137 26.87 16.57 -11.33
C VAL A 137 27.65 17.87 -11.53
N ILE A 138 28.51 18.23 -10.57
CA ILE A 138 29.49 19.29 -10.80
C ILE A 138 30.59 18.65 -11.63
N ASP A 139 30.46 18.77 -12.95
CA ASP A 139 31.58 18.64 -13.87
C ASP A 139 32.52 19.83 -13.62
N ASP A 140 33.50 19.65 -12.74
CA ASP A 140 34.68 20.50 -12.66
C ASP A 140 35.92 19.65 -12.89
N ILE A 141 36.25 19.48 -14.18
CA ILE A 141 37.63 19.27 -14.63
C ILE A 141 38.01 20.47 -15.49
N PRO A 142 39.13 21.13 -15.18
CA PRO A 142 40.01 21.61 -16.23
C PRO A 142 41.40 20.97 -16.14
N PHE A 143 41.95 20.78 -17.33
CA PHE A 143 43.20 20.12 -17.73
C PHE A 143 44.45 20.41 -16.89
#